data_AF-A0A3S1MI06-F1
#
_entry.id   AF-A0A3S1MI06-F1
#
_cell.length_a   1.000
_cell.length_b   1.000
_cell.length_c   1.000
_cell.angle_alpha   90.00
_cell.angle_beta   90.00
_cell.angle_gamma   90.00
#
_symmetry.space_group_name_H-M   'P 1'
#
loop_
_entity.id
_entity.type
_entity.pdbx_description
1 polymer ?
#
loop_
_entity_poly.entity_id
_entity_poly.type
_entity_poly.pdbx_seq_one_letter_code
_entity_poly.pdbx_strand_id
1 'polypeptide(L)'
;MTVSVDVGDIVVAGSGLRWCVLAFVGNPSGGQDAKLIRKNGDGSYSGFQKDAEMLIAVETPVFQPGEQVTIDGFKGTFLSREAESDVARIMLAPRQRQLSSGGFVQIEAGVARASYALFVVQNRKL
;
A
#
# COMPACT_ATOMS: atom_id res chain seq x y z
N MET A 1 -6.62 -25.17 7.60
CA MET A 1 -5.51 -24.22 7.31
C MET A 1 -6.00 -22.85 7.72
N THR A 2 -5.47 -22.29 8.81
CA THR A 2 -5.64 -20.87 9.12
C THR A 2 -4.94 -20.09 8.02
N VAL A 3 -5.67 -19.23 7.31
CA VAL A 3 -5.05 -18.33 6.33
C VAL A 3 -4.25 -17.31 7.13
N SER A 4 -2.92 -17.36 7.03
CA SER A 4 -2.05 -16.34 7.62
C SER A 4 -2.22 -15.05 6.83
N VAL A 5 -2.51 -13.95 7.53
CA VAL A 5 -2.51 -12.60 6.96
C VAL A 5 -1.07 -12.09 6.84
N ASP A 6 -0.79 -11.32 5.79
CA ASP A 6 0.52 -10.72 5.52
C ASP A 6 0.41 -9.22 5.18
N VAL A 7 1.53 -8.50 5.19
CA VAL A 7 1.59 -7.09 4.79
C VAL A 7 1.11 -6.92 3.36
N GLY A 8 0.19 -5.97 3.15
CA GLY A 8 -0.47 -5.73 1.87
C GLY A 8 -1.76 -6.53 1.66
N ASP A 9 -2.07 -7.50 2.51
CA ASP A 9 -3.37 -8.18 2.44
C ASP A 9 -4.51 -7.22 2.76
N ILE A 10 -5.62 -7.41 2.05
CA ILE A 10 -6.89 -6.78 2.35
C ILE A 10 -7.66 -7.71 3.28
N VAL A 11 -8.00 -7.22 4.45
CA VAL A 11 -8.65 -7.96 5.53
C VAL A 11 -9.94 -7.25 5.95
N VAL A 12 -10.82 -7.98 6.63
CA VAL A 12 -11.93 -7.38 7.39
C VAL A 12 -11.72 -7.59 8.87
N ALA A 13 -12.11 -6.57 9.64
CA ALA A 13 -12.07 -6.57 11.09
C ALA A 13 -13.45 -6.17 11.63
N GLY A 14 -14.18 -7.14 12.19
CA GLY A 14 -15.49 -6.89 12.80
C GLY A 14 -16.56 -6.42 11.81
N SER A 15 -16.79 -5.11 11.71
CA SER A 15 -17.91 -4.43 11.05
C SER A 15 -18.05 -4.63 9.52
N GLY A 16 -17.24 -5.51 8.92
CA GLY A 16 -17.23 -5.77 7.48
C GLY A 16 -16.47 -4.75 6.63
N LEU A 17 -15.94 -3.69 7.25
CA LEU A 17 -15.06 -2.73 6.57
C LEU A 17 -13.74 -3.40 6.18
N ARG A 18 -13.27 -3.13 4.96
CA ARG A 18 -12.00 -3.62 4.46
C ARG A 18 -10.87 -2.68 4.85
N TRP A 19 -9.72 -3.29 5.15
CA TRP A 19 -8.50 -2.63 5.57
C TRP A 19 -7.31 -3.31 4.92
N CYS A 20 -6.25 -2.57 4.67
CA CYS A 20 -4.97 -3.14 4.27
C CYS A 20 -4.10 -3.36 5.52
N VAL A 21 -3.43 -4.51 5.60
CA VAL A 21 -2.40 -4.78 6.62
C VAL A 21 -1.17 -3.95 6.29
N LEU A 22 -0.79 -3.05 7.20
CA LEU A 22 0.35 -2.14 7.07
C LEU A 22 1.65 -2.75 7.61
N ALA A 23 1.56 -3.40 8.76
CA ALA A 23 2.69 -3.98 9.49
C ALA A 23 2.18 -4.83 10.66
N PHE A 24 3.04 -5.68 11.21
CA PHE A 24 2.80 -6.39 12.46
C PHE A 24 3.63 -5.79 13.61
N VAL A 25 3.06 -5.84 14.82
CA VAL A 25 3.75 -5.47 16.06
C VAL A 25 3.46 -6.51 17.14
N GLY A 26 4.43 -6.78 18.02
CA GLY A 26 4.20 -7.67 19.15
C GLY A 26 3.19 -7.06 20.13
N ASN A 27 2.34 -7.91 20.73
CA ASN A 27 1.34 -7.49 21.71
C ASN A 27 1.66 -8.01 23.13
N PRO A 28 1.08 -7.40 24.20
CA PRO A 28 1.37 -7.78 25.58
C PRO A 28 0.98 -9.22 25.95
N SER A 29 0.13 -9.87 25.15
CA SER A 29 -0.31 -11.25 25.34
C SER A 29 0.68 -12.28 24.73
N GLY A 30 1.78 -11.82 24.14
CA GLY A 30 2.79 -12.69 23.49
C GLY A 30 2.46 -13.06 22.04
N GLY A 31 1.41 -12.47 21.45
CA GLY A 31 1.02 -12.61 20.05
C GLY A 31 1.45 -11.41 19.20
N GLN A 32 0.78 -11.25 18.04
CA GLN A 32 1.00 -10.12 17.13
C GLN A 32 -0.31 -9.37 16.85
N ASP A 33 -0.24 -8.05 16.92
CA ASP A 33 -1.29 -7.16 16.40
C ASP A 33 -0.89 -6.70 14.99
N ALA A 34 -1.87 -6.66 14.10
CA ALA A 34 -1.75 -6.02 12.80
C ALA A 34 -2.10 -4.53 12.92
N LYS A 35 -1.22 -3.67 12.41
CA LYS A 35 -1.53 -2.29 12.07
C LYS A 35 -2.34 -2.29 10.78
N LEU A 36 -3.53 -1.73 10.81
CA LEU A 36 -4.44 -1.64 9.69
C LEU A 36 -4.49 -0.20 9.18
N ILE A 37 -4.60 -0.06 7.86
CA ILE A 37 -4.76 1.23 7.20
C ILE A 37 -5.81 1.17 6.10
N ARG A 38 -6.52 2.28 5.89
CA ARG A 38 -7.36 2.50 4.72
C ARG A 38 -7.27 3.96 4.28
N LYS A 39 -7.59 4.21 3.01
CA LYS A 39 -7.77 5.57 2.48
C LYS A 39 -9.26 5.91 2.43
N ASN A 40 -9.61 7.08 2.95
CA ASN A 40 -10.98 7.58 2.94
C ASN A 40 -11.26 8.34 1.63
N GLY A 41 -12.55 8.58 1.33
CA GLY A 41 -12.97 9.28 0.12
C GLY A 41 -12.48 10.72 0.02
N ASP A 42 -12.18 11.36 1.15
CA ASP A 42 -11.59 12.72 1.23
C ASP A 42 -10.07 12.74 1.04
N GLY A 43 -9.45 11.58 0.80
CA GLY A 43 -8.00 11.43 0.63
C GLY A 43 -7.21 11.27 1.93
N SER A 44 -7.85 11.41 3.09
CA SER A 44 -7.23 11.12 4.40
C SER A 44 -7.03 9.61 4.60
N TYR A 45 -6.26 9.24 5.62
CA TYR A 45 -6.08 7.85 6.01
C TYR A 45 -6.65 7.61 7.41
N SER A 46 -7.26 6.45 7.59
CA SER A 46 -7.64 5.93 8.91
C SER A 46 -6.87 4.65 9.19
N GLY A 47 -6.61 4.38 10.46
CA GLY A 47 -5.96 3.16 10.88
C GLY A 47 -6.21 2.85 12.35
N PHE A 48 -6.01 1.59 12.70
CA PHE A 48 -6.07 1.08 14.07
C PHE A 48 -5.28 -0.23 14.17
N GLN A 49 -5.15 -0.76 15.38
CA GLN A 49 -4.47 -2.04 15.63
C GLN A 49 -5.49 -3.09 16.07
N LYS A 50 -5.30 -4.32 15.62
CA LYS A 50 -6.12 -5.46 16.02
C LYS A 50 -5.27 -6.71 16.04
N ASP A 51 -5.56 -7.59 16.99
CA ASP A 51 -5.01 -8.95 17.03
C ASP A 51 -5.10 -9.61 15.65
N ALA A 52 -3.95 -10.02 15.11
CA ALA A 52 -3.83 -10.58 13.77
C ALA A 52 -4.64 -11.87 13.61
N GLU A 53 -4.81 -12.65 14.69
CA GLU A 53 -5.59 -13.88 14.68
C GLU A 53 -7.09 -13.64 14.51
N MET A 54 -7.55 -12.41 14.80
CA MET A 54 -8.95 -12.01 14.64
C MET A 54 -9.26 -11.41 13.27
N LEU A 55 -8.32 -11.44 12.33
CA LEU A 55 -8.49 -10.93 10.98
C LEU A 55 -8.97 -12.02 10.03
N ILE A 56 -9.85 -11.62 9.11
CA ILE A 56 -10.27 -12.48 8.02
C ILE A 56 -9.68 -11.90 6.73
N ALA A 57 -8.78 -12.64 6.10
CA ALA A 57 -8.25 -12.29 4.79
C ALA A 57 -9.38 -12.29 3.74
N VAL A 58 -9.46 -11.22 2.96
CA VAL A 58 -10.42 -11.05 1.86
C VAL A 58 -9.72 -11.17 0.51
N GLU A 59 -8.55 -10.54 0.38
CA GLU A 59 -7.77 -10.53 -0.84
C GLU A 59 -6.28 -10.42 -0.49
N THR A 60 -5.44 -11.14 -1.22
CA THR A 60 -3.97 -10.97 -1.22
C THR A 60 -3.58 -10.35 -2.57
N PRO A 61 -3.48 -9.02 -2.66
CA PRO A 61 -3.21 -8.36 -3.93
C PRO A 61 -1.86 -8.78 -4.52
N VAL A 62 -1.89 -9.18 -5.79
CA VAL A 62 -0.70 -9.44 -6.61
C VAL A 62 -0.66 -8.42 -7.73
N PHE A 63 0.54 -7.89 -7.99
CA PHE A 63 0.81 -6.97 -9.09
C PHE A 63 1.81 -7.61 -10.04
N GLN A 64 1.58 -7.46 -11.34
CA GLN A 64 2.46 -8.00 -12.36
C GLN A 64 3.48 -6.95 -12.82
N PRO A 65 4.75 -7.30 -13.05
CA PRO A 65 5.70 -6.39 -13.66
C PRO A 65 5.14 -5.80 -14.97
N GLY A 66 5.17 -4.48 -15.09
CA GLY A 66 4.58 -3.73 -16.21
C GLY A 66 3.13 -3.27 -16.00
N GLU A 67 2.44 -3.71 -14.94
CA GLU A 67 1.10 -3.23 -14.59
C GLU A 67 1.11 -1.71 -14.37
N GLN A 68 0.11 -1.01 -14.93
CA GLN A 68 -0.05 0.42 -14.77
C GLN A 68 -0.58 0.74 -13.37
N VAL A 69 0.10 1.61 -12.66
CA VAL A 69 -0.17 1.91 -11.25
C VAL A 69 -0.01 3.40 -10.96
N THR A 70 -0.51 3.81 -9.80
CA THR A 70 -0.37 5.16 -9.27
C THR A 70 0.26 5.13 -7.88
N ILE A 71 1.16 6.07 -7.61
CA ILE A 71 1.70 6.31 -6.27
C ILE A 71 1.81 7.82 -6.04
N ASP A 72 1.22 8.29 -4.95
CA ASP A 72 1.13 9.70 -4.55
C ASP A 72 0.60 10.61 -5.67
N GLY A 73 -0.36 10.09 -6.44
CA GLY A 73 -0.95 10.77 -7.59
C GLY A 73 -0.09 10.75 -8.87
N PHE A 74 1.10 10.16 -8.84
CA PHE A 74 1.95 10.00 -10.01
C PHE A 74 1.73 8.64 -10.67
N LYS A 75 1.60 8.65 -12.00
CA LYS A 75 1.49 7.44 -12.81
C LYS A 75 2.84 6.76 -12.98
N GLY A 76 2.83 5.44 -13.02
CA GLY A 76 4.01 4.63 -13.29
C GLY A 76 3.68 3.18 -13.63
N THR A 77 4.72 2.36 -13.75
CA THR A 77 4.59 0.91 -13.93
C THR A 77 5.19 0.17 -12.75
N PHE A 78 4.48 -0.85 -12.27
CA PHE A 78 5.01 -1.73 -11.23
C PHE A 78 6.21 -2.51 -11.78
N LEU A 79 7.31 -2.55 -11.03
CA LEU A 79 8.50 -3.32 -11.39
C LEU A 79 8.56 -4.63 -10.61
N SER A 80 8.52 -4.53 -9.28
CA SER A 80 8.66 -5.67 -8.38
C SER A 80 8.25 -5.32 -6.95
N ARG A 81 7.93 -6.34 -6.14
CA ARG A 81 7.90 -6.27 -4.67
C ARG A 81 9.22 -6.82 -4.14
N GLU A 82 9.91 -6.05 -3.31
CA GLU A 82 11.07 -6.53 -2.56
C GLU A 82 10.55 -7.42 -1.42
N ALA A 83 10.82 -8.72 -1.49
CA ALA A 83 10.22 -9.72 -0.59
C ALA A 83 10.58 -9.54 0.89
N GLU A 84 11.77 -9.01 1.19
CA GLU A 84 12.27 -8.90 2.58
C GLU A 84 11.88 -7.58 3.26
N SER A 85 11.46 -6.56 2.49
CA SER A 85 11.29 -5.19 2.98
C SER A 85 9.86 -4.66 2.81
N ASP A 86 8.95 -5.44 2.23
CA ASP A 86 7.61 -4.98 1.85
C ASP A 86 7.63 -3.67 1.09
N VAL A 87 8.59 -3.53 0.16
CA VAL A 87 8.74 -2.35 -0.69
C VAL A 87 8.26 -2.65 -2.09
N ALA A 88 7.33 -1.84 -2.60
CA ALA A 88 7.00 -1.77 -4.01
C ALA A 88 8.02 -0.90 -4.75
N ARG A 89 8.55 -1.39 -5.87
CA ARG A 89 9.35 -0.62 -6.82
C ARG A 89 8.49 -0.22 -8.01
N ILE A 90 8.45 1.07 -8.32
CA ILE A 90 7.61 1.63 -9.38
C ILE A 90 8.50 2.47 -10.30
N MET A 91 8.44 2.24 -11.61
CA MET A 91 9.01 3.17 -12.59
C MET A 91 8.02 4.30 -12.81
N LEU A 92 8.35 5.51 -12.35
CA LEU A 92 7.52 6.69 -12.59
C LEU A 92 7.64 7.14 -14.04
N ALA A 93 6.51 7.51 -14.64
CA ALA A 93 6.52 8.12 -15.97
C ALA A 93 7.22 9.50 -15.92
N PRO A 94 7.96 9.86 -16.99
CA PRO A 94 8.46 11.23 -17.16
C PRO A 94 7.32 12.23 -17.06
N ARG A 95 7.59 13.38 -16.44
CA ARG A 95 6.59 14.43 -16.24
C ARG A 95 7.20 15.82 -16.27
N GLN A 96 6.36 16.81 -16.43
CA GLN A 96 6.75 18.21 -16.43
C GLN A 96 6.08 18.92 -15.26
N ARG A 97 6.81 19.80 -14.59
CA ARG A 97 6.27 20.64 -13.51
C ARG A 97 6.49 22.11 -13.84
N GLN A 98 5.41 22.90 -13.76
CA GLN A 98 5.49 24.34 -13.89
C GLN A 98 6.07 24.95 -12.61
N LEU A 99 6.99 25.91 -12.78
CA LEU A 99 7.56 26.66 -11.67
C LEU A 99 6.70 27.90 -11.38
N SER A 100 6.69 28.32 -10.11
CA SER A 100 5.97 29.52 -9.67
C SER A 100 6.48 30.81 -10.34
N SER A 101 7.75 30.84 -10.76
CA SER A 101 8.39 31.98 -11.43
C SER A 101 8.08 32.10 -12.93
N GLY A 102 7.27 31.20 -13.49
CA GLY A 102 7.18 31.00 -14.94
C GLY A 102 8.31 30.11 -15.45
N GLY A 103 7.98 29.19 -16.35
CA GLY A 103 8.89 28.15 -16.85
C GLY A 103 8.54 26.75 -16.36
N PHE A 104 9.27 25.76 -16.87
CA PHE A 104 9.02 24.35 -16.59
C PHE A 104 10.32 23.60 -16.31
N VAL A 105 10.21 22.56 -15.48
CA VAL A 105 11.26 21.55 -15.30
C VAL A 105 10.75 20.21 -15.84
N GLN A 106 11.58 19.55 -16.63
CA GLN A 106 11.40 18.14 -16.97
C GLN A 106 11.92 17.27 -15.81
N ILE A 107 11.09 16.31 -15.42
CA ILE A 107 11.42 15.27 -14.46
C ILE A 107 11.44 13.98 -15.25
N GLU A 108 12.63 13.44 -15.49
CA GLU A 108 12.83 12.20 -16.22
C GLU A 108 12.25 10.99 -15.48
N ALA A 109 12.19 9.86 -16.17
CA ALA A 109 11.80 8.59 -15.55
C ALA A 109 12.72 8.26 -14.36
N GLY A 110 12.13 7.69 -13.32
CA GLY A 110 12.86 7.34 -12.11
C GLY A 110 12.17 6.24 -11.33
N VAL A 111 12.95 5.45 -10.60
CA VAL A 111 12.42 4.38 -9.75
C VAL A 111 12.03 4.97 -8.39
N ALA A 112 10.74 4.92 -8.08
CA ALA A 112 10.22 5.16 -6.74
C ALA A 112 10.20 3.86 -5.93
N ARG A 113 10.43 3.99 -4.62
CA ARG A 113 10.28 2.92 -3.63
C ARG A 113 9.22 3.37 -2.63
N ALA A 114 8.23 2.52 -2.37
CA ALA A 114 7.13 2.83 -1.44
C ALA A 114 6.77 1.59 -0.61
N SER A 115 6.17 1.81 0.57
CA SER A 115 5.56 0.72 1.34
C SER A 115 4.53 -0.01 0.48
N TYR A 116 4.60 -1.35 0.45
CA TYR A 116 3.71 -2.19 -0.34
C TYR A 116 2.25 -2.04 0.10
N ALA A 117 1.98 -1.91 1.41
CA ALA A 117 0.64 -1.66 1.92
C ALA A 117 0.07 -0.31 1.45
N LEU A 118 0.87 0.78 1.50
CA LEU A 118 0.42 2.08 0.98
C LEU A 118 0.20 2.04 -0.54
N PHE A 119 1.03 1.29 -1.25
CA PHE A 119 0.87 1.05 -2.66
C PHE A 119 -0.43 0.28 -2.98
N VAL A 120 -0.76 -0.77 -2.22
CA VAL A 120 -2.04 -1.51 -2.32
C VAL A 120 -3.21 -0.55 -2.12
N VAL A 121 -3.19 0.26 -1.06
CA VAL A 121 -4.26 1.21 -0.73
C VAL A 121 -4.53 2.21 -1.85
N GLN A 122 -3.51 2.57 -2.63
CA GLN A 122 -3.66 3.50 -3.76
C GLN A 122 -4.12 2.82 -5.07
N ASN A 123 -3.99 1.49 -5.19
CA ASN A 123 -4.21 0.76 -6.44
C ASN A 123 -5.28 -0.34 -6.36
N ARG A 124 -5.87 -0.56 -5.18
CA ARG A 124 -6.96 -1.52 -4.94
C ARG A 124 -8.08 -0.85 -4.16
N LYS A 125 -9.29 -1.40 -4.31
CA LYS A 125 -10.48 -0.88 -3.62
C LYS A 125 -10.57 -1.50 -2.22
N LEU A 126 -10.59 -0.63 -1.21
CA LEU A 126 -10.94 -0.96 0.17
C LEU A 126 -12.39 -0.58 0.41
#